data_AF-A0A913XUC5-F1
#
_entry.id   AF-A0A913XUC5-F1
#
_cell.length_a   1.000
_cell.length_b   1.000
_cell.length_c   1.000
_cell.angle_alpha   90.00
_cell.angle_beta   90.00
_cell.angle_gamma   90.00
#
_symmetry.space_group_name_H-M   'P 1'
#
loop_
_entity.id
_entity.type
_entity.pdbx_description
1 polymer ?
#
loop_
_entity_poly.entity_id
_entity_poly.type
_entity_poly.pdbx_seq_one_letter_code
_entity_poly.pdbx_strand_id
1 'polypeptide(L)'
;MIKEAGMSYKPVESELDLTYSHRYQDVKMPDAYERLIIDVLAGSQGNFVRSDELEEAWRVFTPLLHQIEKEKIKPIPYKFGSRGPSESDDLVKSMGFIYSDTYQWDKKPNN
;
A
#
# COMPACT_ATOMS: atom_id res chain seq x y z
N MET A 1 12.57 13.05 -10.14
CA MET A 1 12.79 13.82 -11.39
C MET A 1 14.23 13.65 -11.83
N ILE A 2 14.43 13.31 -13.10
CA ILE A 2 15.75 13.32 -13.75
C ILE A 2 15.69 14.20 -14.99
N LYS A 3 16.85 14.55 -15.55
CA LYS A 3 16.92 15.18 -16.87
C LYS A 3 16.45 14.17 -17.92
N GLU A 4 15.56 14.58 -18.83
CA GLU A 4 15.17 13.78 -19.99
C GLU A 4 16.40 13.28 -20.76
N ALA A 5 16.45 11.99 -21.06
CA ALA A 5 17.55 11.39 -21.79
C ALA A 5 17.62 11.96 -23.22
N GLY A 6 18.80 12.41 -23.65
CA GLY A 6 19.02 13.00 -24.97
C GLY A 6 19.30 14.50 -24.95
N MET A 7 19.01 15.19 -26.06
CA MET A 7 19.28 16.62 -26.28
C MET A 7 18.17 17.54 -25.74
N SER A 8 17.52 17.13 -24.65
CA SER A 8 16.49 17.92 -23.96
C SER A 8 16.97 18.35 -22.58
N TYR A 9 16.39 19.42 -22.04
CA TYR A 9 16.63 19.91 -20.68
C TYR A 9 15.37 19.83 -19.81
N LYS A 10 14.31 19.18 -20.29
CA LYS A 10 13.06 19.04 -19.52
C LYS A 10 13.24 18.03 -18.38
N PRO A 11 12.67 18.29 -17.20
CA PRO A 11 12.65 17.32 -16.13
C PRO A 11 11.56 16.27 -16.43
N VAL A 12 11.90 14.99 -16.26
CA VAL A 12 10.97 13.85 -16.40
C VAL A 12 10.92 13.03 -15.12
N GLU A 13 9.79 12.39 -14.87
CA GLU A 13 9.63 11.44 -13.76
C GLU A 13 10.42 10.17 -14.07
N SER A 14 11.16 9.68 -13.08
CA SER A 14 11.90 8.42 -13.14
C SER A 14 12.10 7.92 -11.71
N GLU A 15 12.28 6.62 -11.59
CA GLU A 15 12.25 5.84 -10.37
C GLU A 15 13.62 5.28 -9.99
N LEU A 16 13.84 5.10 -8.69
CA LEU A 16 14.91 4.25 -8.18
C LEU A 16 14.28 2.90 -7.84
N ASP A 17 14.52 1.90 -8.68
CA ASP A 17 13.89 0.58 -8.55
C ASP A 17 14.71 -0.38 -7.67
N LEU A 18 14.02 -1.08 -6.76
CA LEU A 18 14.52 -2.25 -6.05
C LEU A 18 13.48 -3.37 -6.14
N THR A 19 13.48 -4.06 -7.28
CA THR A 19 12.69 -5.28 -7.44
C THR A 19 13.40 -6.48 -6.82
N TYR A 20 12.86 -7.02 -5.71
CA TYR A 20 13.47 -8.12 -4.95
C TYR A 20 13.72 -9.37 -5.79
N SER A 21 12.77 -9.75 -6.65
CA SER A 21 12.89 -10.95 -7.50
C SER A 21 14.00 -10.84 -8.55
N HIS A 22 14.37 -9.62 -8.97
CA HIS A 22 15.49 -9.40 -9.89
C HIS A 22 16.81 -9.30 -9.12
N ARG A 23 16.82 -8.60 -7.98
CA ARG A 23 18.06 -8.32 -7.23
C ARG A 23 18.55 -9.52 -6.39
N TYR A 24 17.64 -10.37 -5.92
CA TYR A 24 17.90 -11.47 -5.00
C TYR A 24 17.28 -12.79 -5.50
N GLN A 25 17.70 -13.23 -6.68
CA GLN A 25 17.13 -14.42 -7.35
C GLN A 25 17.28 -15.71 -6.51
N ASP A 26 18.38 -15.86 -5.78
CA ASP A 26 18.67 -17.07 -5.00
C ASP A 26 18.20 -17.03 -3.54
N VAL A 27 17.54 -15.94 -3.12
CA VAL A 27 17.08 -15.78 -1.73
C VAL A 27 15.62 -16.23 -1.62
N LYS A 28 15.38 -17.32 -0.88
CA LYS A 28 14.02 -17.70 -0.50
C LYS A 28 13.48 -16.71 0.52
N MET A 29 12.46 -15.93 0.14
CA MET A 29 11.68 -15.14 1.09
C MET A 29 10.85 -16.11 1.95
N PRO A 30 10.98 -16.08 3.29
CA PRO A 30 10.15 -16.91 4.16
C PRO A 30 8.70 -16.45 4.09
N ASP A 31 7.76 -17.38 4.23
CA ASP A 31 6.36 -17.03 4.40
C ASP A 31 6.13 -16.25 5.71
N ALA A 32 5.07 -15.45 5.75
CA ALA A 32 4.73 -14.65 6.92
C ALA A 32 4.61 -15.52 8.19
N TYR A 33 4.00 -16.71 8.09
CA TYR A 33 3.86 -17.60 9.23
C TYR A 33 5.17 -18.30 9.61
N GLU A 34 6.01 -18.67 8.63
CA GLU A 34 7.35 -19.22 8.91
C GLU A 34 8.14 -18.23 9.78
N ARG A 35 8.09 -16.94 9.43
CA ARG A 35 8.78 -15.89 10.17
C ARG A 35 8.21 -15.69 11.57
N LEU A 36 6.89 -15.56 11.70
CA LEU A 36 6.25 -15.32 13.00
C LEU A 36 6.48 -16.46 13.99
N ILE A 37 6.43 -17.71 13.53
CA ILE A 37 6.68 -18.87 14.40
C ILE A 37 8.12 -18.87 14.91
N ILE A 38 9.11 -18.57 14.04
CA ILE A 38 10.51 -18.43 14.46
C ILE A 38 10.67 -17.30 15.49
N ASP A 39 10.00 -16.17 15.29
CA ASP A 39 10.07 -15.04 16.21
C ASP A 39 9.51 -15.41 17.61
N VAL A 40 8.44 -16.22 17.70
CA VAL A 40 7.95 -16.76 18.99
C VAL A 40 9.00 -17.65 19.66
N LEU A 41 9.62 -18.57 18.90
CA LEU A 41 10.64 -19.48 19.42
C LEU A 41 11.89 -18.72 19.89
N ALA A 42 12.23 -17.62 19.22
CA ALA A 42 13.32 -16.73 19.60
C ALA A 42 12.98 -15.77 20.76
N GLY A 43 11.73 -15.77 21.24
CA GLY A 43 11.25 -14.85 22.28
C GLY A 43 11.13 -13.39 21.80
N SER A 44 11.12 -13.15 20.49
CA SER A 44 10.97 -11.82 19.90
C SER A 44 9.51 -11.47 19.70
N GLN A 45 9.04 -10.44 20.40
CA GLN A 45 7.65 -9.96 20.31
C GLN A 45 7.46 -8.78 19.35
N GLY A 46 8.51 -8.36 18.63
CA GLY A 46 8.48 -7.14 17.82
C GLY A 46 7.49 -7.12 16.64
N ASN A 47 7.05 -8.30 16.18
CA ASN A 47 6.08 -8.45 15.08
C ASN A 47 4.67 -8.82 15.59
N PHE A 48 4.44 -8.76 16.89
CA PHE A 48 3.15 -9.10 17.51
C PHE A 48 2.47 -7.85 18.05
N VAL A 49 1.15 -7.81 17.91
CA VAL A 49 0.33 -6.69 18.39
C VAL A 49 0.31 -6.69 19.91
N ARG A 50 0.66 -5.55 20.52
CA ARG A 50 0.58 -5.36 21.98
C ARG A 50 -0.84 -5.00 22.41
N SER A 51 -1.17 -5.26 23.68
CA SER A 51 -2.53 -5.06 24.20
C SER A 51 -3.02 -3.61 24.11
N ASP A 52 -2.15 -2.63 24.34
CA ASP A 52 -2.45 -1.20 24.23
C ASP A 52 -2.57 -0.73 22.77
N GLU A 53 -1.76 -1.27 21.85
CA GLU A 53 -1.91 -1.02 20.41
C GLU A 53 -3.27 -1.50 19.91
N LEU A 54 -3.71 -2.67 20.38
CA LEU A 54 -5.02 -3.21 20.06
C LEU A 54 -6.15 -2.34 20.63
N GLU A 55 -6.03 -1.88 21.89
CA GLU A 55 -7.00 -0.98 22.52
C GLU A 55 -7.15 0.33 21.73
N GLU A 56 -6.04 0.94 21.33
CA GLU A 56 -6.05 2.19 20.56
C GLU A 56 -6.63 2.01 19.15
N ALA A 57 -6.32 0.91 18.47
CA ALA A 57 -6.92 0.59 17.18
C ALA A 57 -8.46 0.50 17.29
N TRP A 58 -8.95 -0.23 18.30
CA TRP A 58 -10.40 -0.31 18.56
C TRP A 58 -10.99 1.03 18.97
N ARG A 59 -10.29 1.84 19.78
CA ARG A 59 -10.76 3.17 20.17
C ARG A 59 -11.01 4.07 18.96
N VAL A 60 -10.17 3.99 17.94
CA VAL A 60 -10.28 4.79 16.70
C VAL A 60 -11.45 4.32 15.83
N PHE A 61 -11.59 3.01 15.59
CA PHE A 61 -12.58 2.50 14.62
C PHE A 61 -13.97 2.22 15.22
N THR A 62 -14.07 1.92 16.52
CA THR A 62 -15.34 1.55 17.18
C THR A 62 -16.47 2.57 16.97
N PRO A 63 -16.26 3.89 17.12
CA PRO A 63 -17.35 4.86 16.92
C PRO A 63 -17.94 4.84 15.51
N LEU A 64 -17.08 4.69 14.49
CA LEU A 64 -17.50 4.59 13.10
C LEU A 64 -18.23 3.27 12.83
N LEU A 65 -17.73 2.15 13.36
CA LEU A 65 -18.38 0.85 13.23
C LEU A 65 -19.78 0.84 13.86
N HIS A 66 -19.93 1.38 15.07
CA HIS A 66 -21.22 1.53 15.73
C HIS A 66 -22.19 2.41 14.93
N GLN A 67 -21.69 3.48 14.30
CA GLN A 67 -22.51 4.32 13.42
C GLN A 67 -23.00 3.54 12.20
N ILE A 68 -22.10 2.80 11.54
CA ILE A 68 -22.43 1.97 10.37
C ILE A 68 -23.52 0.94 10.72
N GLU A 69 -23.41 0.27 11.87
CA GLU A 69 -24.39 -0.72 12.34
C GLU A 69 -25.75 -0.08 12.67
N LYS A 70 -25.74 1.08 13.35
CA LYS A 70 -26.96 1.78 13.75
C LYS A 70 -27.72 2.36 12.55
N GLU A 71 -27.00 3.02 11.64
CA GLU A 71 -27.58 3.74 10.50
C GLU A 71 -27.81 2.83 9.29
N LYS A 72 -27.21 1.62 9.29
CA LYS A 72 -27.28 0.65 8.18
C LYS A 72 -26.96 1.30 6.83
N ILE A 73 -25.87 2.08 6.82
CA ILE A 73 -25.42 2.84 5.67
C ILE A 73 -25.19 1.88 4.50
N LYS A 74 -25.84 2.13 3.36
CA LYS A 74 -25.67 1.30 2.15
C LYS A 74 -24.36 1.68 1.46
N PRO A 75 -23.48 0.71 1.17
CA PRO A 75 -22.24 0.99 0.45
C PRO A 75 -22.53 1.39 -0.99
N ILE A 76 -21.66 2.22 -1.56
CA ILE A 76 -21.73 2.65 -2.95
C ILE A 76 -21.34 1.46 -3.84
N PRO A 77 -22.18 1.05 -4.80
CA PRO A 77 -21.87 -0.06 -5.69
C PRO A 77 -20.75 0.33 -6.66
N TYR A 78 -19.89 -0.63 -6.98
CA TYR A 78 -18.82 -0.46 -7.97
C TYR A 78 -18.72 -1.71 -8.84
N LYS A 79 -18.15 -1.55 -10.05
CA LYS A 79 -18.01 -2.63 -11.02
C LYS A 79 -16.91 -3.60 -10.55
N PHE A 80 -17.16 -4.90 -10.66
CA PHE A 80 -16.14 -5.92 -10.39
C PHE A 80 -14.90 -5.68 -11.28
N GLY A 81 -13.71 -5.66 -10.67
CA GLY A 81 -12.44 -5.35 -11.32
C GLY A 81 -12.14 -3.85 -11.48
N SER A 82 -13.03 -2.94 -11.05
CA SER A 82 -12.70 -1.52 -10.93
C SER A 82 -11.86 -1.26 -9.67
N ARG A 83 -11.27 -0.06 -9.58
CA ARG A 83 -10.51 0.42 -8.41
C ARG A 83 -11.41 0.82 -7.22
N GLY A 84 -12.72 0.58 -7.31
CA GLY A 84 -13.71 1.05 -6.34
C GLY A 84 -14.63 2.15 -6.90
N PRO A 85 -15.36 2.86 -6.01
CA PRO A 85 -16.23 3.98 -6.36
C PRO A 85 -15.43 5.27 -6.61
N SER A 86 -15.94 6.14 -7.48
CA SER A 86 -15.35 7.46 -7.81
C SER A 86 -15.18 8.36 -6.59
N GLU A 87 -16.09 8.23 -5.62
CA GLU A 87 -16.14 9.00 -4.38
C GLU A 87 -14.91 8.72 -3.51
N SER A 88 -14.24 7.58 -3.69
CA SER A 88 -12.96 7.29 -3.03
C SER A 88 -11.83 8.17 -3.57
N ASP A 89 -11.79 8.41 -4.87
CA ASP A 89 -10.79 9.28 -5.50
C ASP A 89 -11.03 10.74 -5.11
N ASP A 90 -12.30 11.17 -5.05
CA ASP A 90 -12.69 12.51 -4.60
C ASP A 90 -12.29 12.76 -3.13
N LEU A 91 -12.49 11.76 -2.25
CA LEU A 91 -12.10 11.84 -0.85
C LEU A 91 -10.59 12.04 -0.71
N VAL A 92 -9.80 11.20 -1.38
CA VAL A 92 -8.34 11.24 -1.33
C VAL A 92 -7.80 12.57 -1.90
N LYS A 93 -8.40 13.07 -2.98
CA LYS A 93 -8.09 14.39 -3.56
C LYS A 93 -8.38 15.53 -2.59
N SER A 94 -9.51 15.47 -1.85
CA SER A 94 -9.85 16.47 -0.83
C SER A 94 -8.87 16.49 0.35
N MET A 95 -8.22 15.35 0.63
CA MET A 95 -7.17 15.22 1.65
C MET A 95 -5.78 15.68 1.16
N GLY A 96 -5.68 16.20 -0.07
CA GLY A 96 -4.43 16.77 -0.60
C GLY A 96 -3.56 15.78 -1.36
N PHE A 97 -4.03 14.57 -1.64
CA PHE A 97 -3.34 13.66 -2.54
C PHE A 97 -3.46 14.16 -3.99
N ILE A 98 -2.32 14.27 -4.68
CA ILE A 98 -2.24 14.67 -6.08
C ILE A 98 -1.84 13.44 -6.89
N TYR A 99 -2.77 12.95 -7.68
CA TYR A 99 -2.52 11.89 -8.64
C TYR A 99 -1.92 12.50 -9.93
N SER A 100 -0.70 12.10 -10.29
CA SER A 100 -0.04 12.51 -11.54
C SER A 100 -0.12 11.40 -12.59
N ASP A 101 -0.90 11.62 -13.64
CA ASP A 101 -0.99 10.73 -14.81
C ASP A 101 0.23 10.83 -15.75
N THR A 102 1.29 11.51 -15.33
CA THR A 102 2.48 11.80 -16.16
C THR A 102 3.56 10.73 -16.08
N TYR A 103 3.51 9.87 -15.07
CA TYR A 103 4.50 8.81 -14.87
C TYR A 103 4.25 7.64 -15.82
N GLN A 104 5.28 7.26 -16.56
CA GLN A 104 5.26 6.11 -17.47
C GLN A 104 6.34 5.12 -17.05
N TRP A 105 5.93 3.88 -16.81
CA TRP A 105 6.84 2.79 -16.44
C TRP A 105 6.85 1.71 -17.52
N ASP A 106 7.92 1.67 -18.29
CA ASP A 106 8.16 0.62 -19.27
C ASP A 106 8.96 -0.51 -18.62
N LYS A 107 8.31 -1.65 -18.37
CA LYS A 107 9.01 -2.85 -17.93
C LYS A 107 9.97 -3.28 -19.04
N LYS A 108 11.27 -3.06 -18.86
CA LYS A 108 12.27 -3.58 -19.79
C LYS A 108 12.11 -5.11 -19.89
N PRO A 109 12.09 -5.69 -21.10
CA PRO A 109 12.00 -7.13 -21.26
C PRO A 109 13.16 -7.80 -20.53
N ASN A 110 12.84 -8.86 -19.78
CA ASN A 110 13.79 -9.67 -19.03
C ASN A 110 15.01 -9.99 -19.92
N ASN A 111 16.21 -9.66 -19.44
CA ASN A 111 17.46 -10.18 -19.99
C ASN A 111 17.82 -11.45 -19.21
#